data_AF-A0A2M9ZT66-F1
#
_entry.id   AF-A0A2M9ZT66-F1
#
_cell.length_a   1.000
_cell.length_b   1.000
_cell.length_c   1.000
_cell.angle_alpha   90.00
_cell.angle_beta   90.00
_cell.angle_gamma   90.00
#
_symmetry.space_group_name_H-M   'P 1'
#
loop_
_entity.id
_entity.type
_entity.pdbx_description
1 polymer ?
#
loop_
_entity_poly.entity_id
_entity_poly.type
_entity_poly.pdbx_seq_one_letter_code
_entity_poly.pdbx_strand_id
1 'polypeptide(L)'
;MGGCSQIQSGEHIVSKGLFEDSISVKGFPWCKDEIKTVGINSLVANILCSEHNSALSKFDASAIKTFEGIRSMSERQNRYKDVLVKARFGNKKHNINGYEFEKWATKTFLNIMHYSKKSDLLYDKEYLLKIVYTNEQFKEPYGLYSFAKKGQKIQSPGHLSFVPITNNYDKETIGTLFEFHGYLFMLQFPSISGKPFIKEIGLPGSLVDWSGAAEMWRPKQLIAREAIKRYKDTIEFHW
;
A
#
# COMPACT_ATOMS: atom_id res chain seq x y z
N MET A 1 -25.23 1.96 5.80
CA MET A 1 -24.36 1.50 6.90
C MET A 1 -25.04 1.88 8.20
N GLY A 2 -25.13 0.96 9.15
CA GLY A 2 -25.72 1.16 10.49
C GLY A 2 -24.95 0.35 11.52
N GLY A 3 -25.28 0.47 12.81
CA GLY A 3 -24.54 -0.20 13.90
C GLY A 3 -23.27 0.53 14.31
N CYS A 4 -23.34 1.86 14.44
CA CYS A 4 -22.23 2.64 15.00
C CYS A 4 -22.31 2.67 16.53
N SER A 5 -21.23 2.28 17.19
CA SER A 5 -20.94 2.72 18.56
C SER A 5 -20.96 4.26 18.70
N GLN A 6 -21.37 4.72 19.88
CA GLN A 6 -21.31 6.14 20.28
C GLN A 6 -19.88 6.63 20.57
N ILE A 7 -18.93 5.71 20.70
CA ILE A 7 -17.53 6.00 21.03
C ILE A 7 -16.74 6.14 19.74
N GLN A 8 -16.26 7.36 19.48
CA GLN A 8 -15.27 7.60 18.44
C GLN A 8 -13.91 7.04 18.85
N SER A 9 -13.18 6.46 17.90
CA SER A 9 -11.83 5.95 18.11
C SER A 9 -10.84 6.68 17.21
N GLY A 10 -9.61 6.86 17.71
CA GLY A 10 -8.51 7.38 16.91
C GLY A 10 -8.07 6.32 15.89
N GLU A 11 -8.49 6.47 14.65
CA GLU A 11 -8.07 5.61 13.56
C GLU A 11 -6.74 6.11 12.97
N HIS A 12 -5.74 5.25 12.86
CA HIS A 12 -4.46 5.68 12.31
C HIS A 12 -4.60 5.94 10.80
N ILE A 13 -4.00 7.04 10.32
CA ILE A 13 -4.04 7.39 8.90
C ILE A 13 -3.44 6.27 8.04
N VAL A 14 -2.39 5.65 8.56
CA VAL A 14 -1.75 4.43 8.06
C VAL A 14 -1.53 3.51 9.26
N SER A 15 -1.65 2.19 9.08
CA SER A 15 -1.53 1.23 10.18
C SER A 15 -0.25 1.42 10.99
N LYS A 16 -0.40 1.64 12.30
CA LYS A 16 0.71 1.86 13.24
C LYS A 16 1.78 0.77 13.17
N GLY A 17 1.38 -0.50 13.01
CA GLY A 17 2.30 -1.64 12.99
C GLY A 17 3.28 -1.68 11.81
N LEU A 18 3.19 -0.75 10.86
CA LEU A 18 4.14 -0.62 9.76
C LEU A 18 5.40 0.15 10.15
N PHE A 19 5.37 0.84 11.29
CA PHE A 19 6.41 1.78 11.68
C PHE A 19 6.80 1.60 13.15
N GLU A 20 7.93 2.20 13.49
CA GLU A 20 8.36 2.40 14.87
C GLU A 20 7.55 3.53 15.53
N ASP A 21 7.91 3.92 16.76
CA ASP A 21 7.16 4.90 17.54
C ASP A 21 7.17 6.32 16.97
N SER A 22 8.15 6.64 16.11
CA SER A 22 8.25 7.92 15.41
C SER A 22 8.45 7.73 13.91
N ILE A 23 7.84 8.60 13.10
CA ILE A 23 7.99 8.57 11.64
C ILE A 23 8.25 9.95 11.06
N SER A 24 9.02 9.97 9.98
CA SER A 24 9.25 11.15 9.14
C SER A 24 8.19 11.24 8.06
N VAL A 25 7.49 12.37 7.99
CA VAL A 25 6.35 12.57 7.11
C VAL A 25 6.52 13.83 6.28
N LYS A 26 6.07 13.78 5.03
CA LYS A 26 5.99 14.92 4.10
C LYS A 26 4.72 14.80 3.26
N GLY A 27 4.16 15.93 2.83
CA GLY A 27 3.06 15.99 1.86
C GLY A 27 1.67 16.22 2.46
N PHE A 28 1.49 16.15 3.78
CA PHE A 28 0.26 16.60 4.44
C PHE A 28 0.20 18.14 4.54
N PRO A 29 -0.99 18.75 4.74
CA PRO A 29 -1.14 20.21 4.79
C PRO A 29 -0.19 20.92 5.77
N TRP A 30 0.16 20.27 6.89
CA TRP A 30 1.03 20.82 7.94
C TRP A 30 2.53 20.54 7.73
N CYS A 31 2.90 19.74 6.72
CA CYS A 31 4.28 19.38 6.36
C CYS A 31 4.42 19.18 4.84
N LYS A 32 3.87 20.12 4.06
CA LYS A 32 3.73 19.95 2.60
C LYS A 32 5.10 19.80 1.93
N ASP A 33 5.99 20.77 2.17
CA ASP A 33 7.29 20.85 1.50
C ASP A 33 8.46 20.42 2.40
N GLU A 34 8.24 20.38 3.72
CA GLU A 34 9.21 20.01 4.75
C GLU A 34 8.94 18.63 5.33
N ILE A 35 10.00 17.86 5.58
CA ILE A 35 9.91 16.60 6.33
C ILE A 35 9.77 16.94 7.82
N LYS A 36 8.76 16.38 8.48
CA LYS A 36 8.57 16.50 9.92
C LYS A 36 8.54 15.12 10.57
N THR A 37 9.26 14.97 11.68
CA THR A 37 9.20 13.76 12.51
C THR A 37 8.08 13.92 13.54
N VAL A 38 7.18 12.94 13.60
CA VAL A 38 6.05 12.92 14.54
C VAL A 38 5.93 11.55 15.19
N GLY A 39 5.30 11.49 16.36
CA GLY A 39 4.96 10.21 16.99
C GLY A 39 3.87 9.50 16.20
N ILE A 40 3.96 8.19 15.99
CA ILE A 40 2.98 7.41 15.22
C ILE A 40 1.56 7.54 15.79
N ASN A 41 1.44 7.66 17.13
CA ASN A 41 0.17 7.85 17.81
C ASN A 41 -0.48 9.22 17.55
N SER A 42 0.26 10.21 17.03
CA SER A 42 -0.31 11.51 16.63
C SER A 42 -0.91 11.50 15.23
N LEU A 43 -0.62 10.47 14.43
CA LEU A 43 -1.13 10.29 13.08
C LEU A 43 -2.45 9.52 13.08
N VAL A 44 -3.39 10.04 13.84
CA VAL A 44 -4.74 9.49 13.99
C VAL A 44 -5.78 10.49 13.51
N ALA A 45 -6.90 9.96 13.03
CA ALA A 45 -8.08 10.70 12.63
C ALA A 45 -9.30 10.09 13.34
N ASN A 46 -10.17 10.92 13.91
CA ASN A 46 -11.41 10.48 14.56
C ASN A 46 -12.50 10.27 13.49
N ILE A 47 -12.29 9.30 12.61
CA ILE A 47 -13.15 9.04 11.45
C ILE A 47 -14.00 7.78 11.61
N LEU A 48 -13.64 6.88 12.55
CA LEU A 48 -14.33 5.62 12.80
C LEU A 48 -14.76 5.53 14.26
N CYS A 49 -15.96 4.96 14.49
CA CYS A 49 -16.32 4.49 15.83
C CYS A 49 -15.49 3.26 16.22
N SER A 50 -15.43 2.98 17.52
CA SER A 50 -14.65 1.88 18.09
C SER A 50 -14.98 0.51 17.47
N GLU A 51 -16.25 0.26 17.17
CA GLU A 51 -16.71 -1.00 16.57
C GLU A 51 -16.22 -1.17 15.13
N HIS A 52 -16.44 -0.16 14.29
CA HIS A 52 -16.00 -0.21 12.90
C HIS A 52 -14.48 -0.28 12.80
N ASN A 53 -13.76 0.49 13.63
CA ASN A 53 -12.30 0.40 13.68
C ASN A 53 -11.83 -1.01 14.03
N SER A 54 -12.41 -1.60 15.09
CA SER A 54 -12.10 -2.98 15.50
C SER A 54 -12.39 -4.00 14.40
N ALA A 55 -13.50 -3.85 13.67
CA ALA A 55 -13.88 -4.75 12.58
C ALA A 55 -12.91 -4.70 11.39
N LEU A 56 -12.27 -3.55 11.16
CA LEU A 56 -11.31 -3.34 10.08
C LEU A 56 -9.86 -3.73 10.45
N SER A 57 -9.56 -3.94 11.74
CA SER A 57 -8.20 -4.26 12.23
C SER A 57 -7.54 -5.48 11.57
N LYS A 58 -8.34 -6.44 11.08
CA LYS A 58 -7.85 -7.60 10.31
C LYS A 58 -7.16 -7.20 9.00
N PHE A 59 -7.61 -6.10 8.37
CA PHE A 59 -6.98 -5.58 7.15
C PHE A 59 -5.60 -5.01 7.47
N ASP A 60 -5.48 -4.29 8.60
CA ASP A 60 -4.18 -3.81 9.09
C ASP A 60 -3.23 -4.99 9.37
N ALA A 61 -3.72 -6.08 9.96
CA ALA A 61 -2.91 -7.28 10.20
C ALA A 61 -2.41 -7.94 8.90
N SER A 62 -3.23 -8.01 7.85
CA SER A 62 -2.80 -8.54 6.55
C SER A 62 -1.73 -7.66 5.90
N ALA A 63 -1.88 -6.34 6.00
CA ALA A 63 -0.89 -5.39 5.52
C ALA A 63 0.44 -5.52 6.28
N ILE A 64 0.41 -5.51 7.62
CA ILE A 64 1.61 -5.68 8.45
C ILE A 64 2.37 -6.93 8.04
N LYS A 65 1.70 -8.08 7.90
CA LYS A 65 2.33 -9.33 7.44
C LYS A 65 2.96 -9.20 6.04
N THR A 66 2.28 -8.52 5.12
CA THR A 66 2.78 -8.28 3.76
C THR A 66 4.07 -7.47 3.80
N PHE A 67 4.04 -6.37 4.55
CA PHE A 67 5.15 -5.46 4.69
C PHE A 67 6.33 -6.06 5.45
N GLU A 68 6.09 -6.84 6.50
CA GLU A 68 7.12 -7.63 7.17
C GLU A 68 7.77 -8.65 6.24
N GLY A 69 6.99 -9.31 5.39
CA GLY A 69 7.49 -10.20 4.35
C GLY A 69 8.43 -9.49 3.39
N ILE A 70 8.00 -8.33 2.87
CA ILE A 70 8.80 -7.49 1.97
C ILE A 70 10.09 -7.01 2.65
N ARG A 71 9.98 -6.51 3.89
CA ARG A 71 11.13 -6.06 4.69
C ARG A 71 12.13 -7.19 4.91
N SER A 72 11.67 -8.38 5.33
CA SER A 72 12.51 -9.57 5.51
C SER A 72 13.23 -9.96 4.22
N MET A 73 12.55 -9.88 3.07
CA MET A 73 13.16 -10.15 1.77
C MET A 73 14.28 -9.15 1.44
N SER A 74 14.02 -7.86 1.64
CA SER A 74 14.99 -6.78 1.36
C SER A 74 16.21 -6.83 2.29
N GLU A 75 16.00 -7.00 3.60
CA GLU A 75 17.08 -7.09 4.59
C GLU A 75 18.02 -8.26 4.31
N ARG A 76 17.46 -9.42 3.96
CA ARG A 76 18.27 -10.59 3.60
C ARG A 76 19.07 -10.33 2.35
N GLN A 77 18.46 -9.80 1.28
CA GLN A 77 19.17 -9.42 0.06
C GLN A 77 20.36 -8.48 0.33
N ASN A 78 20.23 -7.56 1.29
CA ASN A 78 21.31 -6.65 1.65
C ASN A 78 22.40 -7.32 2.50
N ARG A 79 22.05 -8.13 3.52
CA ARG A 79 23.04 -8.84 4.36
C ARG A 79 23.94 -9.81 3.59
N TYR A 80 23.46 -10.35 2.46
CA TYR A 80 24.29 -11.23 1.61
C TYR A 80 25.40 -10.50 0.85
N LYS A 81 25.32 -9.18 0.69
CA LYS A 81 26.42 -8.40 0.10
C LYS A 81 27.62 -8.31 1.05
N ASP A 82 27.39 -8.49 2.35
CA ASP A 82 28.45 -8.55 3.35
C ASP A 82 29.05 -9.97 3.36
N VAL A 83 30.24 -10.07 2.76
CA VAL A 83 30.96 -11.30 2.33
C VAL A 83 31.21 -12.34 3.46
N LEU A 84 30.90 -12.03 4.71
CA LEU A 84 31.25 -12.87 5.87
C LEU A 84 30.17 -13.86 6.32
N VAL A 85 28.93 -13.74 5.86
CA VAL A 85 27.85 -14.63 6.33
C VAL A 85 27.65 -15.82 5.37
N LYS A 86 28.47 -16.86 5.53
CA LYS A 86 28.26 -18.20 4.93
C LYS A 86 27.06 -18.95 5.55
N ALA A 87 26.13 -18.28 6.22
CA ALA A 87 24.98 -18.94 6.81
C ALA A 87 24.05 -19.45 5.70
N ARG A 88 23.64 -20.71 5.79
CA ARG A 88 22.51 -21.22 5.01
C ARG A 88 21.25 -20.57 5.56
N PHE A 89 20.80 -19.47 4.98
CA PHE A 89 19.50 -18.96 5.35
C PHE A 89 18.45 -19.87 4.71
N GLY A 90 17.58 -20.45 5.55
CA GLY A 90 16.48 -21.28 5.08
C GLY A 90 15.51 -20.52 4.17
N ASN A 91 14.65 -21.25 3.47
CA ASN A 91 13.56 -20.65 2.70
C ASN A 91 12.54 -20.07 3.68
N LYS A 92 12.05 -18.84 3.40
CA LYS A 92 10.92 -18.27 4.13
C LYS A 92 9.71 -18.15 3.22
N LYS A 93 8.54 -18.46 3.77
CA LYS A 93 7.26 -18.34 3.10
C LYS A 93 6.32 -17.49 3.95
N HIS A 94 5.74 -16.47 3.34
CA HIS A 94 4.74 -15.58 3.93
C HIS A 94 3.42 -15.82 3.21
N ASN A 95 2.38 -16.21 3.94
CA ASN A 95 1.04 -16.39 3.39
C ASN A 95 0.21 -15.15 3.72
N ILE A 96 -0.27 -14.48 2.68
CA ILE A 96 -1.02 -13.23 2.78
C ILE A 96 -2.42 -13.44 2.23
N ASN A 97 -3.43 -12.93 2.92
CA ASN A 97 -4.76 -12.82 2.36
C ASN A 97 -4.80 -11.58 1.45
N GLY A 98 -4.80 -11.82 0.13
CA GLY A 98 -4.74 -10.76 -0.88
C GLY A 98 -5.95 -9.84 -0.82
N TYR A 99 -7.15 -10.38 -0.55
CA TYR A 99 -8.36 -9.58 -0.40
C TYR A 99 -8.31 -8.64 0.79
N GLU A 100 -7.79 -9.10 1.93
CA GLU A 100 -7.64 -8.24 3.12
C GLU A 100 -6.58 -7.16 2.90
N PHE A 101 -5.51 -7.47 2.15
CA PHE A 101 -4.50 -6.49 1.76
C PHE A 101 -5.04 -5.45 0.76
N GLU A 102 -5.85 -5.87 -0.21
CA GLU A 102 -6.54 -4.98 -1.17
C GLU A 102 -7.53 -4.04 -0.43
N LYS A 103 -8.25 -4.55 0.57
CA LYS A 103 -9.11 -3.72 1.44
C LYS A 103 -8.32 -2.77 2.32
N TRP A 104 -7.17 -3.20 2.84
CA TRP A 104 -6.27 -2.31 3.58
C TRP A 104 -5.79 -1.15 2.72
N ALA A 105 -5.38 -1.41 1.47
CA ALA A 105 -4.92 -0.36 0.57
C ALA A 105 -6.05 0.64 0.28
N THR A 106 -7.29 0.15 0.12
CA THR A 106 -8.48 0.98 -0.08
C THR A 106 -8.80 1.84 1.14
N LYS A 107 -8.80 1.22 2.33
CA LYS A 107 -8.98 1.90 3.62
C LYS A 107 -7.94 3.00 3.82
N THR A 108 -6.67 2.68 3.58
CA THR A 108 -5.55 3.63 3.73
C THR A 108 -5.67 4.81 2.76
N PHE A 109 -6.07 4.55 1.51
CA PHE A 109 -6.37 5.62 0.55
C PHE A 109 -7.46 6.56 1.08
N LEU A 110 -8.60 6.02 1.55
CA LEU A 110 -9.69 6.83 2.11
C LEU A 110 -9.24 7.65 3.34
N ASN A 111 -8.45 7.05 4.23
CA ASN A 111 -7.90 7.73 5.41
C ASN A 111 -6.99 8.90 5.01
N ILE A 112 -6.06 8.68 4.07
CA ILE A 112 -5.15 9.72 3.56
C ILE A 112 -5.95 10.84 2.87
N MET A 113 -6.92 10.48 2.04
CA MET A 113 -7.76 11.44 1.33
C MET A 113 -8.55 12.33 2.30
N HIS A 114 -9.15 11.72 3.32
CA HIS A 114 -9.85 12.45 4.38
C HIS A 114 -8.90 13.36 5.17
N TYR A 115 -7.79 12.82 5.66
CA TYR A 115 -6.87 13.56 6.52
C TYR A 115 -6.12 14.69 5.81
N SER A 116 -5.76 14.47 4.54
CA SER A 116 -5.11 15.50 3.72
C SER A 116 -6.02 16.67 3.35
N LYS A 117 -7.33 16.60 3.67
CA LYS A 117 -8.34 17.58 3.29
C LYS A 117 -8.34 17.89 1.79
N LYS A 118 -7.96 16.91 0.96
CA LYS A 118 -8.03 17.03 -0.51
C LYS A 118 -9.47 16.84 -0.97
N SER A 119 -10.35 17.76 -0.56
CA SER A 119 -11.77 17.79 -0.95
C SER A 119 -11.98 17.90 -2.45
N ASP A 120 -10.98 18.42 -3.17
CA ASP A 120 -11.09 18.77 -4.59
C ASP A 120 -10.83 17.56 -5.50
N LEU A 121 -10.35 16.44 -4.94
CA LEU A 121 -10.16 15.21 -5.71
C LEU A 121 -11.48 14.44 -5.79
N LEU A 122 -11.97 14.28 -7.01
CA LEU A 122 -13.17 13.52 -7.32
C LEU A 122 -12.85 12.01 -7.38
N TYR A 123 -13.58 11.16 -6.66
CA TYR A 123 -13.49 9.70 -6.76
C TYR A 123 -14.77 9.06 -6.21
N ASP A 124 -15.08 7.83 -6.63
CA ASP A 124 -16.28 7.11 -6.18
C ASP A 124 -16.15 6.62 -4.72
N LYS A 125 -16.36 7.55 -3.78
CA LYS A 125 -16.27 7.27 -2.36
C LYS A 125 -17.24 6.19 -1.90
N GLU A 126 -18.46 6.15 -2.46
CA GLU A 126 -19.47 5.18 -2.06
C GLU A 126 -19.08 3.76 -2.46
N TYR A 127 -18.58 3.58 -3.68
CA TYR A 127 -18.04 2.31 -4.15
C TYR A 127 -16.89 1.82 -3.28
N LEU A 128 -15.90 2.68 -2.98
CA LEU A 128 -14.75 2.30 -2.15
C LEU A 128 -15.15 1.96 -0.72
N LEU A 129 -16.09 2.71 -0.13
CA LEU A 129 -16.65 2.37 1.17
C LEU A 129 -17.36 1.01 1.13
N LYS A 130 -18.08 0.69 0.05
CA LYS A 130 -18.73 -0.60 -0.11
C LYS A 130 -17.71 -1.75 -0.16
N ILE A 131 -16.59 -1.58 -0.87
CA ILE A 131 -15.47 -2.55 -0.86
C ILE A 131 -14.93 -2.78 0.55
N VAL A 132 -14.68 -1.71 1.32
CA VAL A 132 -14.07 -1.81 2.66
C VAL A 132 -15.02 -2.45 3.67
N TYR A 133 -16.28 -2.01 3.72
CA TYR A 133 -17.22 -2.36 4.80
C TYR A 133 -18.14 -3.54 4.50
N THR A 134 -18.15 -4.04 3.27
CA THR A 134 -18.95 -5.21 2.89
C THR A 134 -18.06 -6.35 2.42
N ASN A 135 -18.67 -7.46 1.99
CA ASN A 135 -17.94 -8.57 1.36
C ASN A 135 -17.72 -8.36 -0.15
N GLU A 136 -18.05 -7.19 -0.70
CA GLU A 136 -17.75 -6.88 -2.08
C GLU A 136 -16.24 -6.84 -2.32
N GLN A 137 -15.88 -7.16 -3.56
CA GLN A 137 -14.52 -7.23 -4.05
C GLN A 137 -14.43 -6.42 -5.35
N PHE A 138 -13.25 -5.89 -5.63
CA PHE A 138 -13.02 -5.32 -6.95
C PHE A 138 -13.17 -6.39 -8.03
N LYS A 139 -13.72 -5.98 -9.16
CA LYS A 139 -13.81 -6.78 -10.39
C LYS A 139 -12.77 -6.26 -11.37
N GLU A 140 -12.16 -7.16 -12.15
CA GLU A 140 -11.24 -6.75 -13.21
C GLU A 140 -11.91 -5.73 -14.16
N PRO A 141 -11.22 -4.64 -14.54
CA PRO A 141 -9.78 -4.33 -14.36
C PRO A 141 -9.47 -3.48 -13.11
N TYR A 142 -10.30 -3.54 -12.07
CA TYR A 142 -10.10 -2.75 -10.85
C TYR A 142 -9.53 -3.61 -9.73
N GLY A 143 -8.92 -2.96 -8.74
CA GLY A 143 -8.30 -3.61 -7.59
C GLY A 143 -6.79 -3.48 -7.58
N LEU A 144 -6.12 -4.41 -6.91
CA LEU A 144 -4.70 -4.32 -6.63
C LEU A 144 -3.85 -4.88 -7.78
N TYR A 145 -2.86 -4.11 -8.17
CA TYR A 145 -1.80 -4.46 -9.10
C TYR A 145 -0.44 -4.37 -8.41
N SER A 146 0.49 -5.19 -8.86
CA SER A 146 1.92 -5.03 -8.54
C SER A 146 2.73 -4.80 -9.80
N PHE A 147 3.79 -3.99 -9.67
CA PHE A 147 4.72 -3.71 -10.74
C PHE A 147 6.10 -4.23 -10.36
N ALA A 148 6.69 -4.99 -11.26
CA ALA A 148 8.06 -5.46 -11.08
C ALA A 148 8.79 -5.45 -12.43
N LYS A 149 10.06 -5.04 -12.38
CA LYS A 149 10.98 -5.16 -13.52
C LYS A 149 11.99 -6.27 -13.26
N LYS A 150 12.23 -7.13 -14.24
CA LYS A 150 13.28 -8.15 -14.13
C LYS A 150 14.63 -7.45 -13.92
N GLY A 151 15.36 -7.84 -12.87
CA GLY A 151 16.64 -7.23 -12.52
C GLY A 151 16.54 -5.90 -11.76
N GLN A 152 15.34 -5.48 -11.36
CA GLN A 152 15.16 -4.32 -10.50
C GLN A 152 15.94 -4.50 -9.20
N LYS A 153 16.79 -3.51 -8.89
CA LYS A 153 17.48 -3.45 -7.60
C LYS A 153 16.54 -2.80 -6.61
N ILE A 154 16.15 -3.56 -5.60
CA ILE A 154 15.34 -3.07 -4.51
C ILE A 154 16.31 -2.58 -3.45
N GLN A 155 16.54 -1.26 -3.44
CA GLN A 155 17.27 -0.58 -2.38
C GLN A 155 16.24 0.10 -1.51
N SER A 156 16.22 -0.16 -0.21
CA SER A 156 15.22 0.45 0.65
C SER A 156 15.80 0.94 1.97
N PRO A 157 15.74 2.26 2.22
CA PRO A 157 15.37 2.78 3.52
C PRO A 157 13.86 2.52 3.75
N GLY A 158 13.47 2.15 4.97
CA GLY A 158 12.09 1.85 5.34
C GLY A 158 11.19 3.08 5.19
N HIS A 159 10.53 3.19 4.04
CA HIS A 159 9.61 4.27 3.72
C HIS A 159 8.38 3.72 3.02
N LEU A 160 7.27 4.45 3.17
CA LEU A 160 6.01 4.21 2.51
C LEU A 160 5.62 5.49 1.79
N SER A 161 5.40 5.41 0.48
CA SER A 161 4.89 6.53 -0.32
C SER A 161 3.47 6.24 -0.76
N PHE A 162 2.64 7.29 -0.87
CA PHE A 162 1.29 7.22 -1.41
C PHE A 162 1.08 8.38 -2.37
N VAL A 163 0.68 8.06 -3.61
CA VAL A 163 0.48 9.04 -4.67
C VAL A 163 -0.87 8.76 -5.34
N PRO A 164 -1.86 9.66 -5.23
CA PRO A 164 -3.09 9.55 -6.00
C PRO A 164 -2.82 9.62 -7.50
N ILE A 165 -3.47 8.76 -8.28
CA ILE A 165 -3.47 8.83 -9.75
C ILE A 165 -4.73 9.57 -10.18
N THR A 166 -4.57 10.69 -10.87
CA THR A 166 -5.68 11.47 -11.41
C THR A 166 -5.74 11.36 -12.93
N ASN A 167 -6.94 11.19 -13.48
CA ASN A 167 -7.23 11.34 -14.89
C ASN A 167 -6.96 12.78 -15.33
N ASN A 168 -6.21 12.94 -16.43
CA ASN A 168 -5.85 14.26 -16.95
C ASN A 168 -7.06 15.05 -17.48
N TYR A 169 -8.13 14.38 -17.91
CA TYR A 169 -9.29 15.03 -18.54
C TYR A 169 -10.20 15.73 -17.54
N ASP A 170 -10.59 15.03 -16.48
CA ASP A 170 -11.61 15.48 -15.51
C ASP A 170 -11.07 15.61 -14.08
N LYS A 171 -9.76 15.41 -13.90
CA LYS A 171 -9.06 15.43 -12.60
C LYS A 171 -9.60 14.41 -11.60
N GLU A 172 -10.33 13.41 -12.08
CA GLU A 172 -10.85 12.32 -11.25
C GLU A 172 -9.70 11.43 -10.77
N THR A 173 -9.67 11.12 -9.48
CA THR A 173 -8.76 10.13 -8.90
C THR A 173 -9.27 8.72 -9.19
N ILE A 174 -8.54 8.03 -10.07
CA ILE A 174 -8.87 6.70 -10.59
C ILE A 174 -7.99 5.59 -9.98
N GLY A 175 -7.18 5.96 -8.99
CA GLY A 175 -6.34 5.00 -8.28
C GLY A 175 -5.34 5.68 -7.35
N THR A 176 -4.47 4.86 -6.78
CA THR A 176 -3.30 5.32 -6.05
C THR A 176 -2.14 4.36 -6.25
N LEU A 177 -0.94 4.91 -6.30
CA LEU A 177 0.29 4.16 -6.19
C LEU A 177 0.79 4.23 -4.77
N PHE A 178 1.32 3.11 -4.31
CA PHE A 178 2.07 3.09 -3.08
C PHE A 178 3.31 2.23 -3.22
N GLU A 179 4.43 2.80 -2.78
CA GLU A 179 5.70 2.11 -2.74
C GLU A 179 6.03 1.76 -1.30
N PHE A 180 6.46 0.53 -1.07
CA PHE A 180 7.03 0.12 0.20
C PHE A 180 8.28 -0.69 -0.02
N HIS A 181 9.36 -0.24 0.62
CA HIS A 181 10.67 -0.86 0.47
C HIS A 181 11.06 -1.16 -0.98
N GLY A 182 10.80 -0.24 -1.92
CA GLY A 182 11.12 -0.41 -3.33
C GLY A 182 10.19 -1.32 -4.12
N TYR A 183 9.17 -1.91 -3.49
CA TYR A 183 8.09 -2.62 -4.17
C TYR A 183 6.93 -1.68 -4.44
N LEU A 184 6.49 -1.64 -5.69
CA LEU A 184 5.41 -0.76 -6.14
C LEU A 184 4.11 -1.55 -6.31
N PHE A 185 3.05 -0.99 -5.73
CA PHE A 185 1.68 -1.43 -5.93
C PHE A 185 0.85 -0.28 -6.50
N MET A 186 -0.18 -0.64 -7.25
CA MET A 186 -1.24 0.28 -7.65
C MET A 186 -2.57 -0.30 -7.18
N LEU A 187 -3.41 0.55 -6.66
CA LEU A 187 -4.81 0.25 -6.44
C LEU A 187 -5.62 1.06 -7.44
N GLN A 188 -6.33 0.38 -8.34
CA GLN A 188 -7.12 1.00 -9.41
C GLN A 188 -8.61 0.97 -9.10
N PHE A 189 -9.30 2.07 -9.39
CA PHE A 189 -10.72 2.28 -9.13
C PHE A 189 -11.49 2.53 -10.44
N PRO A 190 -12.81 2.23 -10.47
CA PRO A 190 -13.67 2.69 -11.55
C PRO A 190 -13.76 4.22 -11.57
N SER A 191 -13.80 4.77 -12.78
CA SER A 191 -14.11 6.18 -13.01
C SER A 191 -15.62 6.41 -12.88
N ILE A 192 -16.02 7.41 -12.11
CA ILE A 192 -17.37 7.96 -12.00
C ILE A 192 -17.86 8.42 -13.37
N SER A 193 -16.98 9.06 -14.17
CA SER A 193 -17.34 9.53 -15.51
C SER A 193 -17.43 8.40 -16.54
N GLY A 194 -17.11 7.16 -16.16
CA GLY A 194 -17.07 5.99 -17.03
C GLY A 194 -15.93 6.02 -18.06
N LYS A 195 -15.04 7.02 -17.98
CA LYS A 195 -13.92 7.13 -18.90
C LYS A 195 -12.88 6.05 -18.59
N PRO A 196 -12.32 5.40 -19.62
CA PRO A 196 -11.35 4.35 -19.41
C PRO A 196 -10.09 4.90 -18.74
N PHE A 197 -9.46 4.05 -17.93
CA PHE A 197 -8.15 4.31 -17.37
C PHE A 197 -7.14 4.53 -18.50
N ILE A 198 -6.54 5.72 -18.57
CA ILE A 198 -5.46 5.98 -19.52
C ILE A 198 -4.18 5.41 -18.91
N LYS A 199 -3.60 4.41 -19.57
CA LYS A 199 -2.33 3.77 -19.14
C LYS A 199 -1.12 4.70 -19.08
N GLU A 200 -1.21 5.89 -19.66
CA GLU A 200 -0.22 6.96 -19.51
C GLU A 200 -0.38 7.60 -18.13
N ILE A 201 -0.06 6.83 -17.10
CA ILE A 201 0.11 7.35 -15.75
C ILE A 201 1.31 8.30 -15.82
N GLY A 202 1.03 9.60 -15.91
CA GLY A 202 2.03 10.63 -15.64
C GLY A 202 2.41 10.54 -14.17
N LEU A 203 3.32 9.61 -13.84
CA LEU A 203 3.89 9.50 -12.50
C LEU A 203 4.54 10.86 -12.19
N PRO A 204 4.11 11.57 -11.14
CA PRO A 204 4.74 12.83 -10.78
C PRO A 204 6.24 12.59 -10.57
N GLY A 205 7.07 13.47 -11.15
CA GLY A 205 8.51 13.31 -11.28
C GLY A 205 9.19 12.76 -10.02
N SER A 206 10.04 11.75 -10.22
CA SER A 206 10.55 10.78 -9.23
C SER A 206 9.44 9.82 -8.77
N LEU A 207 9.50 8.54 -9.13
CA LEU A 207 10.20 7.61 -8.25
C LEU A 207 11.00 6.51 -8.97
N VAL A 208 10.59 5.99 -10.13
CA VAL A 208 11.39 5.06 -10.95
C VAL A 208 10.79 5.08 -12.38
N ASP A 209 11.62 4.99 -13.42
CA ASP A 209 11.14 4.73 -14.79
C ASP A 209 10.66 3.26 -14.88
N TRP A 210 9.33 3.09 -14.86
CA TRP A 210 8.67 1.79 -14.93
C TRP A 210 8.31 1.36 -16.35
N SER A 211 8.84 2.04 -17.38
CA SER A 211 8.74 1.56 -18.75
C SER A 211 9.23 0.09 -18.82
N GLY A 212 8.35 -0.77 -19.35
CA GLY A 212 8.58 -2.21 -19.45
C GLY A 212 8.43 -3.02 -18.16
N ALA A 213 7.91 -2.46 -17.07
CA ALA A 213 7.51 -3.25 -15.90
C ALA A 213 6.30 -4.14 -16.24
N ALA A 214 6.30 -5.37 -15.74
CA ALA A 214 5.14 -6.24 -15.88
C ALA A 214 4.06 -5.80 -14.89
N GLU A 215 2.89 -5.43 -15.42
CA GLU A 215 1.67 -5.17 -14.66
C GLU A 215 0.98 -6.51 -14.35
N MET A 216 0.72 -6.77 -13.07
CA MET A 216 0.04 -7.99 -12.64
C MET A 216 -1.13 -7.65 -11.74
N TRP A 217 -2.35 -7.84 -12.25
CA TRP A 217 -3.57 -7.81 -11.43
C TRP A 217 -3.54 -8.96 -10.44
N ARG A 218 -3.80 -8.68 -9.16
CA ARG A 218 -3.85 -9.66 -8.07
C ARG A 218 -2.67 -10.64 -8.12
N PRO A 219 -1.44 -10.16 -7.87
CA PRO A 219 -0.25 -11.00 -7.99
C PRO A 219 -0.39 -12.23 -7.09
N LYS A 220 -0.13 -13.42 -7.63
CA LYS A 220 -0.19 -14.66 -6.84
C LYS A 220 1.00 -14.83 -5.91
N GLN A 221 2.16 -14.33 -6.32
CA GLN A 221 3.39 -14.47 -5.55
C GLN A 221 4.42 -13.40 -5.88
N LEU A 222 5.19 -13.00 -4.87
CA LEU A 222 6.45 -12.28 -5.03
C LEU A 222 7.58 -13.22 -4.59
N ILE A 223 8.61 -13.34 -5.43
CA ILE A 223 9.73 -14.24 -5.15
C ILE A 223 11.04 -13.46 -5.21
N ALA A 224 11.77 -13.46 -4.10
CA ALA A 224 13.17 -13.05 -4.07
C ALA A 224 14.05 -14.29 -4.18
N ARG A 225 14.92 -14.31 -5.19
CA ARG A 225 15.94 -15.33 -5.36
C ARG A 225 17.29 -14.67 -5.60
N GLU A 226 18.32 -15.19 -4.95
CA GLU A 226 19.70 -14.90 -5.34
C GLU A 226 20.09 -15.78 -6.54
N ALA A 227 20.94 -15.24 -7.43
CA ALA A 227 21.45 -15.95 -8.60
C ALA A 227 22.12 -17.29 -8.24
N ILE A 228 22.71 -17.41 -7.05
CA ILE A 228 23.45 -18.61 -6.59
C ILE A 228 22.54 -19.60 -5.82
N LYS A 229 21.20 -19.44 -5.85
CA LYS A 229 20.19 -20.34 -5.24
C LYS A 229 20.36 -20.62 -3.74
N ARG A 230 21.01 -19.74 -2.98
CA ARG A 230 21.29 -19.97 -1.55
C ARG A 230 20.10 -19.75 -0.63
N TYR A 231 19.06 -19.06 -1.12
CA TYR A 231 17.77 -18.93 -0.45
C TYR A 231 16.66 -18.59 -1.44
N LYS A 232 15.43 -18.90 -1.05
CA LYS A 232 14.20 -18.47 -1.72
C LYS A 232 13.25 -17.92 -0.66
N ASP A 233 12.92 -16.63 -0.80
CA ASP A 233 11.86 -16.02 -0.01
C ASP A 233 10.65 -15.79 -0.91
N THR A 234 9.48 -16.16 -0.41
CA THR A 234 8.23 -16.11 -1.17
C THR A 234 7.14 -15.48 -0.32
N ILE A 235 6.48 -14.48 -0.88
CA ILE A 235 5.19 -14.00 -0.41
C ILE A 235 4.16 -14.59 -1.35
N GLU A 236 3.21 -15.35 -0.82
CA GLU A 236 2.08 -15.90 -1.57
C GLU A 236 0.81 -15.17 -1.16
N PHE A 237 0.10 -14.63 -2.14
CA PHE A 237 -1.19 -14.00 -1.95
C PHE A 237 -2.29 -14.98 -2.29
N HIS A 238 -3.18 -15.19 -1.32
CA HIS A 238 -4.39 -15.99 -1.44
C HIS A 238 -5.54 -15.03 -1.73
N TRP A 239 -5.98 -15.08 -2.99
CA TRP A 239 -7.17 -14.41 -3.50
C TRP A 239 -8.33 -15.41 -3.59
#